data_AF-A0A9J5X0L7-F1
#
_entry.id   AF-A0A9J5X0L7-F1
#
_cell.length_a   1.000
_cell.length_b   1.000
_cell.length_c   1.000
_cell.angle_alpha   90.00
_cell.angle_beta   90.00
_cell.angle_gamma   90.00
#
_symmetry.space_group_name_H-M   'P 1'
#
loop_
_entity.id
_entity.type
_entity.pdbx_description
1 polymer ?
#
loop_
_entity_poly.entity_id
_entity_poly.type
_entity_poly.pdbx_seq_one_letter_code
_entity_poly.pdbx_strand_id
1 'polypeptide(L)'
;MKITKHAYQYGVGNVMGIFLRKILLEKILGHVQYYKYLKLEQEFLRQKDRRKRLKISRIQKANGSWEDENKVLKEAVNFYKDQFSSSVEEDDTYVINLIPPLVNEEDIALLNRHPSFEEVRKVVFELKGESATELDGFIGFVKTYMRW
;
A
#
# COMPACT_ATOMS: atom_id res chain seq x y z
N MET A 1 12.67 -50.72 -19.54
CA MET A 1 11.44 -50.74 -20.37
C MET A 1 11.81 -50.29 -21.79
N LYS A 2 11.92 -51.26 -22.72
CA LYS A 2 12.52 -51.14 -24.06
C LYS A 2 11.50 -50.68 -25.11
N ILE A 3 11.04 -49.42 -25.08
CA ILE A 3 10.03 -48.93 -26.05
C ILE A 3 10.52 -47.69 -26.85
N THR A 4 11.72 -47.16 -26.58
CA THR A 4 12.11 -45.83 -27.09
C THR A 4 12.69 -45.80 -28.52
N LYS A 5 12.91 -46.93 -29.20
CA LYS A 5 13.58 -46.92 -30.53
C LYS A 5 12.66 -47.09 -31.75
N HIS A 6 11.37 -47.36 -31.60
CA HIS A 6 10.47 -47.60 -32.75
C HIS A 6 9.50 -46.46 -33.09
N ALA A 7 9.48 -45.36 -32.33
CA ALA A 7 8.49 -44.28 -32.53
C ALA A 7 8.96 -43.14 -33.46
N TYR A 8 10.19 -43.19 -34.00
CA TYR A 8 10.77 -42.09 -34.80
C TYR A 8 10.53 -42.19 -36.31
N GLN A 9 9.87 -43.24 -36.82
CA GLN A 9 9.73 -43.48 -38.28
C GLN A 9 8.34 -43.20 -38.89
N TYR A 10 7.35 -42.83 -38.10
CA TYR A 10 6.05 -42.37 -38.60
C TYR A 10 5.72 -41.04 -37.93
N GLY A 11 5.09 -40.09 -38.64
CA GLY A 11 4.85 -38.69 -38.24
C GLY A 11 3.97 -38.45 -37.00
N VAL A 12 4.20 -39.19 -35.92
CA VAL A 12 3.55 -39.17 -34.59
C VAL A 12 4.38 -38.36 -33.57
N GLY A 13 5.57 -37.89 -33.98
CA GLY A 13 6.53 -37.20 -33.10
C GLY A 13 6.02 -35.89 -32.48
N ASN A 14 5.01 -35.25 -33.06
CA ASN A 14 4.46 -34.00 -32.53
C ASN A 14 3.43 -34.26 -31.41
N VAL A 15 2.50 -35.19 -31.60
CA VAL A 15 1.43 -35.49 -30.62
C VAL A 15 1.99 -36.17 -29.37
N MET A 16 2.90 -37.14 -29.53
CA MET A 16 3.56 -37.78 -28.39
C MET A 16 4.51 -36.83 -27.66
N GLY A 17 5.15 -35.90 -28.37
CA GLY A 17 5.96 -34.84 -27.77
C GLY A 17 5.13 -33.87 -26.93
N ILE A 18 3.95 -33.47 -27.40
CA ILE A 18 2.99 -32.63 -26.66
C ILE A 18 2.49 -33.38 -25.41
N PHE A 19 2.16 -34.66 -25.53
CA PHE A 19 1.69 -35.47 -24.42
C PHE A 19 2.74 -35.62 -23.31
N LEU A 20 4.00 -35.90 -23.68
CA LEU A 20 5.10 -35.99 -22.73
C LEU A 20 5.42 -34.63 -22.08
N ARG A 21 5.34 -33.52 -22.83
CA ARG A 21 5.48 -32.16 -22.26
C ARG A 21 4.36 -31.86 -21.26
N LYS A 22 3.11 -32.27 -21.54
CA LYS A 22 1.98 -32.08 -20.63
C LYS A 22 2.20 -32.81 -19.30
N ILE A 23 2.58 -34.09 -19.35
CA ILE A 23 2.89 -34.88 -18.14
C ILE A 23 4.04 -34.25 -17.34
N LEU A 24 5.09 -33.79 -18.03
CA LEU A 24 6.23 -33.16 -17.37
C LEU A 24 5.83 -31.83 -16.70
N LEU A 25 5.02 -31.01 -17.38
CA LEU A 25 4.52 -29.75 -16.85
C LEU A 25 3.62 -29.96 -15.63
N GLU A 26 2.74 -30.96 -15.63
CA GLU A 26 1.90 -31.29 -14.47
C GLU A 26 2.74 -31.73 -13.27
N LYS A 27 3.79 -32.53 -13.49
CA LYS A 27 4.75 -32.90 -12.43
C LYS A 27 5.49 -31.68 -11.88
N ILE A 28 6.00 -30.81 -12.76
CA ILE A 28 6.71 -29.59 -12.35
C ILE A 28 5.76 -28.67 -11.57
N LEU A 29 4.54 -28.48 -12.07
CA LEU A 29 3.53 -27.65 -11.42
C LEU A 29 3.19 -28.21 -10.03
N GLY A 30 3.04 -29.53 -9.89
CA GLY A 30 2.83 -30.19 -8.61
C GLY A 30 3.97 -29.94 -7.62
N HIS A 31 5.23 -30.03 -8.07
CA HIS A 31 6.37 -29.69 -7.23
C HIS A 31 6.38 -28.21 -6.82
N VAL A 32 6.12 -27.29 -7.74
CA VAL A 32 6.06 -25.85 -7.45
C VAL A 32 4.95 -25.53 -6.45
N GLN A 33 3.77 -26.12 -6.63
CA GLN A 33 2.65 -25.97 -5.69
C GLN A 33 3.01 -26.50 -4.31
N TYR A 34 3.66 -27.67 -4.23
CA TYR A 34 4.11 -28.27 -2.97
C TYR A 34 5.14 -27.40 -2.25
N TYR A 35 6.14 -26.85 -2.95
CA TYR A 35 7.10 -25.92 -2.36
C TYR A 35 6.44 -24.63 -1.86
N LYS A 36 5.46 -24.10 -2.60
CA LYS A 36 4.69 -22.93 -2.17
C LYS A 36 3.93 -23.23 -0.86
N TYR A 37 3.32 -24.40 -0.74
CA TYR A 37 2.64 -24.84 0.48
C TYR A 37 3.60 -24.97 1.67
N LEU A 38 4.73 -25.66 1.49
CA LEU A 38 5.72 -25.82 2.57
C LEU A 38 6.28 -24.48 3.05
N LYS A 39 6.52 -23.54 2.14
CA LYS A 39 6.99 -22.20 2.50
C LYS A 39 5.95 -21.45 3.34
N LEU A 40 4.68 -21.51 2.94
CA LEU A 40 3.56 -20.92 3.70
C LEU A 40 3.47 -21.52 5.11
N GLU A 41 3.59 -22.84 5.25
CA GLU A 41 3.54 -23.53 6.54
C GLU A 41 4.71 -23.11 7.45
N GLN A 42 5.92 -23.03 6.90
CA GLN A 42 7.08 -22.54 7.65
C GLN A 42 6.92 -21.09 8.11
N GLU A 43 6.41 -20.22 7.24
CA GLU A 43 6.14 -18.82 7.60
C GLU A 43 5.06 -18.73 8.68
N PHE A 44 4.00 -19.54 8.59
CA PHE A 44 2.95 -19.61 9.60
C PHE A 44 3.51 -20.04 10.96
N LEU A 45 4.29 -21.13 11.01
CA LEU A 45 4.94 -21.60 12.23
C LEU A 45 5.90 -20.55 12.80
N ARG A 46 6.70 -19.90 11.95
CA ARG A 46 7.59 -18.82 12.36
C ARG A 46 6.83 -17.64 12.97
N GLN A 47 5.68 -17.26 12.40
CA GLN A 47 4.83 -16.21 12.97
C GLN A 47 4.20 -16.63 14.30
N LYS A 48 3.76 -17.89 14.41
CA LYS A 48 3.22 -18.45 15.66
C LYS A 48 4.25 -18.40 16.78
N ASP A 49 5.48 -18.83 16.51
CA ASP A 49 6.59 -18.77 17.47
C ASP A 49 6.93 -17.33 17.84
N ARG A 50 6.97 -16.42 16.85
CA ARG A 50 7.22 -15.00 17.10
C ARG A 50 6.16 -14.41 18.03
N ARG A 51 4.87 -14.68 17.79
CA ARG A 51 3.77 -14.22 18.65
C ARG A 51 3.87 -14.80 20.07
N LYS A 52 4.23 -16.09 20.19
CA LYS A 52 4.43 -16.73 21.51
C LYS A 52 5.55 -16.06 22.30
N ARG A 53 6.68 -15.72 21.67
CA ARG A 53 7.81 -15.05 22.34
C ARG A 53 7.53 -13.58 22.69
N LEU A 54 6.76 -12.89 21.85
CA LEU A 54 6.41 -11.48 22.07
C LEU A 54 5.21 -11.30 23.00
N LYS A 55 4.65 -12.39 23.54
CA LYS A 55 3.53 -12.33 24.47
C LYS A 55 3.98 -11.69 25.79
N ILE A 56 3.47 -10.49 26.07
CA ILE A 56 3.70 -9.79 27.33
C ILE A 56 2.85 -10.47 28.41
N SER A 57 3.49 -11.09 29.41
CA SER A 57 2.78 -11.78 30.51
C SER A 57 2.61 -10.88 31.75
N ARG A 58 3.55 -9.95 31.98
CA ARG A 58 3.53 -9.00 33.09
C ARG A 58 4.19 -7.69 32.71
N ILE A 59 3.80 -6.60 33.37
CA ILE A 59 4.43 -5.28 33.23
C ILE A 59 4.76 -4.74 34.63
N GLN A 60 5.88 -4.00 34.74
CA GLN A 60 6.25 -3.32 35.97
C GLN A 60 5.78 -1.87 35.92
N LYS A 61 5.13 -1.40 36.99
CA LYS A 61 4.72 -0.01 37.16
C LYS A 61 5.88 0.86 37.65
N ALA A 62 5.71 2.17 37.54
CA ALA A 62 6.67 3.16 38.06
C ALA A 62 6.92 3.03 39.57
N ASN A 63 5.96 2.51 40.33
CA ASN A 63 6.11 2.23 41.77
C ASN A 63 6.82 0.89 42.08
N GLY A 64 7.33 0.18 41.06
CA GLY A 64 8.05 -1.08 41.20
C GLY A 64 7.17 -2.34 41.30
N SER A 65 5.84 -2.20 41.38
CA SER A 65 4.91 -3.35 41.43
C SER A 65 4.72 -4.02 40.06
N TRP A 66 4.50 -5.34 40.05
CA TRP A 66 4.24 -6.12 38.84
C TRP A 66 2.75 -6.43 38.69
N GLU A 67 2.20 -6.21 37.50
CA GLU A 67 0.83 -6.57 37.17
C GLU A 67 0.77 -7.75 36.21
N ASP A 68 -0.25 -8.59 36.38
CA ASP A 68 -0.53 -9.72 35.50
C ASP A 68 -1.25 -9.31 34.19
N GLU A 69 -1.25 -10.24 33.23
CA GLU A 69 -1.75 -10.08 31.86
C GLU A 69 -3.12 -9.36 31.75
N ASN A 70 -4.09 -9.69 32.61
CA ASN A 70 -5.42 -9.07 32.59
C ASN A 70 -5.41 -7.58 32.95
N LYS A 71 -4.46 -7.15 33.78
CA LYS A 71 -4.32 -5.77 34.21
C LYS A 71 -3.36 -4.97 33.33
N VAL A 72 -2.40 -5.64 32.67
CA VAL A 72 -1.52 -5.04 31.66
C VAL A 72 -2.32 -4.40 30.54
N LEU A 73 -3.35 -5.08 30.01
CA LEU A 73 -4.18 -4.53 28.94
C LEU A 73 -4.89 -3.24 29.40
N LYS A 74 -5.48 -3.26 30.60
CA LYS A 74 -6.18 -2.12 31.17
C LYS A 74 -5.23 -0.94 31.41
N GLU A 75 -4.04 -1.21 31.94
CA GLU A 75 -3.01 -0.20 32.17
C GLU A 75 -2.51 0.41 30.86
N ALA A 76 -2.29 -0.41 29.82
CA ALA A 76 -1.86 0.06 28.50
C ALA A 76 -2.94 0.96 27.85
N VAL A 77 -4.21 0.56 27.92
CA VAL A 77 -5.31 1.38 27.41
C VAL A 77 -5.40 2.70 28.14
N ASN A 78 -5.29 2.70 29.48
CA ASN A 78 -5.30 3.93 30.26
C ASN A 78 -4.10 4.83 29.92
N PHE A 79 -2.90 4.27 29.86
CA PHE A 79 -1.68 5.01 29.51
C PHE A 79 -1.81 5.72 28.16
N TYR A 80 -2.21 5.01 27.11
CA TYR A 80 -2.36 5.62 25.79
C TYR A 80 -3.56 6.57 25.73
N LYS A 81 -4.64 6.26 26.45
CA LYS A 81 -5.75 7.20 26.57
C LYS A 81 -5.27 8.51 27.17
N ASP A 82 -4.59 8.49 28.30
CA ASP A 82 -4.10 9.72 28.96
C ASP A 82 -3.09 10.47 28.08
N GLN A 83 -2.17 9.75 27.42
CA GLN A 83 -1.19 10.31 26.49
C GLN A 83 -1.84 11.05 25.32
N PHE A 84 -2.91 10.49 24.75
CA PHE A 84 -3.61 11.07 23.60
C PHE A 84 -4.85 11.89 23.99
N SER A 85 -5.14 12.02 25.29
CA SER A 85 -6.22 12.86 25.82
C SER A 85 -5.70 14.17 26.40
N SER A 86 -4.52 14.63 25.96
CA SER A 86 -4.01 15.96 26.33
C SER A 86 -5.08 17.01 26.03
N SER A 87 -5.62 17.60 27.10
CA SER A 87 -6.46 18.80 27.06
C SER A 87 -5.61 20.06 27.24
N VAL A 88 -4.31 19.98 26.95
CA VAL A 88 -3.50 21.19 26.88
C VAL A 88 -3.85 21.82 25.54
N GLU A 89 -4.82 22.73 25.57
CA GLU A 89 -4.85 23.85 24.64
C GLU A 89 -3.56 24.63 24.90
N GLU A 90 -2.43 24.14 24.38
CA GLU A 90 -1.29 25.01 24.17
C GLU A 90 -1.82 26.07 23.22
N ASP A 91 -1.74 27.34 23.64
CA ASP A 91 -2.07 28.48 22.81
C ASP A 91 -1.01 28.54 21.69
N ASP A 92 -1.14 27.63 20.74
CA ASP A 92 -0.27 27.43 19.57
C ASP A 92 -0.20 28.69 18.71
N THR A 93 -1.07 29.68 18.99
CA THR A 93 -1.03 30.98 18.37
C THR A 93 0.30 31.69 18.63
N TYR A 94 0.99 31.48 19.77
CA TYR A 94 2.30 32.08 20.00
C TYR A 94 3.32 31.65 18.95
N VAL A 95 3.40 30.36 18.63
CA VAL A 95 4.33 29.83 17.64
C VAL A 95 3.96 30.29 16.23
N ILE A 96 2.67 30.33 15.92
CA ILE A 96 2.16 30.82 14.62
C ILE A 96 2.48 32.31 14.44
N ASN A 97 2.37 33.11 15.51
CA ASN A 97 2.65 34.55 15.50
C ASN A 97 4.14 34.89 15.34
N LEU A 98 5.05 33.92 15.51
CA LEU A 98 6.49 34.10 15.25
C LEU A 98 6.83 33.97 13.75
N ILE A 99 5.91 33.45 12.93
CA ILE A 99 6.12 33.31 11.49
C ILE A 99 5.78 34.65 10.83
N PRO A 100 6.76 35.34 10.21
CA PRO A 100 6.47 36.57 9.48
C PRO A 100 5.53 36.25 8.31
N PRO A 101 4.49 37.07 8.05
CA PRO A 101 3.59 36.85 6.94
C PRO A 101 4.35 37.00 5.62
N LEU A 102 4.48 35.88 4.91
CA LEU A 102 5.13 35.80 3.58
C LEU A 102 4.21 36.25 2.44
N VAL A 103 2.91 36.30 2.71
CA VAL A 103 1.86 36.66 1.76
C VAL A 103 1.30 38.00 2.20
N ASN A 104 1.34 38.99 1.32
CA ASN A 104 0.79 40.30 1.62
C ASN A 104 -0.74 40.33 1.34
N GLU A 105 -1.41 41.41 1.74
CA GLU A 105 -2.86 41.55 1.53
C GLU A 105 -3.24 41.58 0.04
N GLU A 106 -2.34 42.08 -0.82
CA GLU A 106 -2.55 42.13 -2.28
C GLU A 106 -2.53 40.73 -2.91
N ASP A 107 -1.64 39.86 -2.47
CA ASP A 107 -1.53 38.45 -2.88
C ASP A 107 -2.79 37.69 -2.45
N ILE A 108 -3.27 37.92 -1.22
CA ILE A 108 -4.52 37.34 -0.71
C ILE A 108 -5.70 37.81 -1.56
N ALA A 109 -5.76 39.10 -1.88
CA ALA A 109 -6.81 39.65 -2.73
C ALA A 109 -6.74 39.07 -4.15
N LEU A 110 -5.55 38.88 -4.71
CA LEU A 110 -5.34 38.28 -6.02
C LEU A 110 -5.77 36.81 -6.05
N LEU A 111 -5.40 36.02 -5.03
CA LEU A 111 -5.74 34.60 -4.93
C LEU A 111 -7.24 34.37 -4.67
N ASN A 112 -7.89 35.27 -3.91
CA ASN A 112 -9.32 35.19 -3.64
C ASN A 112 -10.18 35.81 -4.74
N ARG A 113 -9.59 36.53 -5.70
CA ARG A 113 -10.33 37.11 -6.83
C ARG A 113 -10.81 35.99 -7.76
N HIS A 114 -12.07 36.09 -8.20
CA HIS A 114 -12.55 35.22 -9.27
C HIS A 114 -11.70 35.39 -10.54
N PRO A 115 -11.27 34.29 -11.16
CA PRO A 115 -10.49 34.38 -12.39
C PRO A 115 -11.35 34.97 -13.51
N SER A 116 -10.71 35.75 -14.40
CA SER A 116 -11.40 36.30 -15.56
C SER A 116 -11.66 35.22 -16.61
N PHE A 117 -12.67 35.43 -17.46
CA PHE A 117 -12.95 34.51 -18.56
C PHE A 117 -11.74 34.32 -19.49
N GLU A 118 -10.96 35.37 -19.70
CA GLU A 118 -9.75 35.34 -20.53
C GLU A 118 -8.62 34.51 -19.89
N GLU A 119 -8.44 34.64 -18.57
CA GLU A 119 -7.47 33.83 -17.81
C GLU A 119 -7.83 32.35 -17.87
N VAL A 120 -9.11 32.01 -17.61
CA VAL A 120 -9.61 30.64 -17.69
C VAL A 120 -9.41 30.09 -19.10
N ARG A 121 -9.79 30.86 -20.13
CA ARG A 121 -9.62 30.48 -21.53
C ARG A 121 -8.15 30.18 -21.83
N LYS A 122 -7.25 31.12 -21.50
CA LYS A 122 -5.81 30.96 -21.76
C LYS A 122 -5.26 29.68 -21.13
N VAL A 123 -5.55 29.43 -19.85
CA VAL A 123 -5.10 28.23 -19.13
C VAL A 123 -5.65 26.94 -19.76
N VAL A 124 -6.94 26.91 -20.11
CA VAL A 124 -7.58 25.75 -20.76
C VAL A 124 -6.94 25.42 -22.12
N PHE A 125 -6.56 26.43 -22.90
CA PHE A 125 -5.91 26.24 -24.18
C PHE A 125 -4.41 25.89 -24.06
N GLU A 126 -3.71 26.45 -23.08
CA GLU A 126 -2.29 26.19 -22.79
C GLU A 126 -2.05 24.85 -22.08
N LEU A 127 -3.06 24.29 -21.40
CA LEU A 127 -3.04 22.95 -20.81
C LEU A 127 -2.66 21.91 -21.88
N LYS A 128 -1.44 21.36 -21.78
CA LYS A 128 -0.98 20.26 -22.63
C LYS A 128 -1.58 18.95 -22.09
N GLY A 129 -1.94 18.04 -22.99
CA GLY A 129 -2.51 16.73 -22.63
C GLY A 129 -1.56 15.84 -21.81
N GLU A 130 -0.28 16.22 -21.73
CA GLU A 130 0.79 15.54 -20.99
C GLU A 130 1.05 16.17 -19.61
N SER A 131 0.39 17.29 -19.25
CA SER A 131 0.68 18.04 -18.01
C SER A 131 0.00 17.47 -16.75
N ALA A 132 -0.78 16.41 -16.89
CA ALA A 132 -1.37 15.67 -15.77
C ALA A 132 -1.11 14.17 -15.93
N THR A 133 0.16 13.77 -16.05
CA THR A 133 0.50 12.35 -16.09
C THR A 133 0.16 11.69 -14.74
N GLU A 134 -0.74 10.70 -14.79
CA GLU A 134 -1.12 9.75 -13.72
C GLU A 134 -1.92 10.35 -12.54
N LEU A 135 -3.24 10.09 -12.43
CA LEU A 135 -3.70 8.93 -11.66
C LEU A 135 -5.18 8.49 -11.88
N ASP A 136 -5.99 9.14 -12.72
CA ASP A 136 -7.41 8.76 -12.91
C ASP A 136 -7.88 8.53 -14.36
N GLY A 137 -7.05 8.85 -15.36
CA GLY A 137 -7.33 8.56 -16.77
C GLY A 137 -8.37 9.46 -17.46
N PHE A 138 -8.82 10.57 -16.86
CA PHE A 138 -9.92 11.40 -17.41
C PHE A 138 -9.49 12.58 -18.30
N ILE A 139 -8.28 12.57 -18.86
CA ILE A 139 -7.65 13.79 -19.40
C ILE A 139 -8.04 14.06 -20.87
N GLY A 140 -8.61 13.07 -21.57
CA GLY A 140 -9.03 13.22 -22.98
C GLY A 140 -10.34 14.00 -23.19
N PHE A 141 -11.13 14.26 -22.13
CA PHE A 141 -12.49 14.76 -22.27
C PHE A 141 -12.61 16.30 -22.27
N VAL A 142 -11.68 17.04 -21.68
CA VAL A 142 -11.86 18.50 -21.52
C VAL A 142 -11.73 19.27 -22.84
N LYS A 143 -10.82 18.86 -23.74
CA LYS A 143 -10.67 19.53 -25.06
C LYS A 143 -11.74 19.14 -26.08
N THR A 144 -12.37 17.98 -25.93
CA THR A 144 -13.30 17.45 -26.93
C THR A 144 -14.72 18.03 -26.81
N TYR A 145 -15.11 18.49 -25.61
CA TYR A 145 -16.50 18.90 -25.34
C TYR A 145 -16.72 20.40 -25.18
N MET A 146 -15.67 21.23 -25.11
CA MET A 146 -15.81 22.69 -25.14
C MET A 146 -15.64 23.24 -26.55
N ARG A 147 -16.70 23.10 -27.36
CA ARG A 147 -16.86 23.82 -28.63
C ARG A 147 -17.55 25.15 -28.33
N TRP A 148 -16.76 26.23 -28.31
CA TRP A 148 -17.24 27.62 -28.37
C TRP A 148 -17.10 28.14 -29.79
#